data_AF-A0A966Y046-F1
#
_entry.id   AF-A0A966Y046-F1
#
_cell.length_a   1.000
_cell.length_b   1.000
_cell.length_c   1.000
_cell.angle_alpha   90.00
_cell.angle_beta   90.00
_cell.angle_gamma   90.00
#
_symmetry.space_group_name_H-M   'P 1'
#
loop_
_entity.id
_entity.type
_entity.pdbx_description
1 polymer ?
#
loop_
_entity_poly.entity_id
_entity_poly.type
_entity_poly.pdbx_seq_one_letter_code
_entity_poly.pdbx_strand_id
1 'polypeptide(L)'
;MASKLHLETALTPDGWRRDVVVYIDHGVIAGIEPAAGDTTADRVAGVAVPGLPNLHSHAFQRAMAGLTEHRGRAGGTTDSFWTWRETMYRFVERLTPDDLEAIAAFAYMEMLEAGFTWVAEFHYLHHQPDGRPYDNVAEMSERIVAAADTAGIGLTLLPVFYRQSGFLGQPPSEGQRRFLNDRDSYARLMETRVPGGTIGIAPHSLRAVTLGDLAWAAATWRGRPAHIHVSEQTREVDDCLAAHARRPVDLLLDTVDVDAHWCLVHATHADADEIARIA
;
A
#
# COMPACT_ATOMS: atom_id res chain seq x y z
N MET A 1 -16.40 3.25 24.44
CA MET A 1 -17.20 4.24 25.20
C MET A 1 -17.92 5.10 24.19
N ALA A 2 -19.19 5.40 24.42
CA ALA A 2 -19.91 6.33 23.57
C ALA A 2 -19.36 7.76 23.78
N SER A 3 -19.16 8.50 22.71
CA SER A 3 -18.76 9.91 22.74
C SER A 3 -19.61 10.72 21.75
N LYS A 4 -19.62 12.04 21.95
CA LYS A 4 -20.35 12.99 21.10
C LYS A 4 -19.44 14.14 20.71
N LEU A 5 -19.40 14.47 19.42
CA LEU A 5 -18.67 15.62 18.91
C LEU A 5 -19.65 16.62 18.31
N HIS A 6 -19.61 17.87 18.76
CA HIS A 6 -20.33 18.97 18.11
C HIS A 6 -19.41 19.63 17.09
N LEU A 7 -19.71 19.45 15.81
CA LEU A 7 -18.96 20.01 14.69
C LEU A 7 -19.65 21.28 14.19
N GLU A 8 -18.92 22.39 14.18
CA GLU A 8 -19.42 23.68 13.68
C GLU A 8 -19.82 23.62 12.19
N THR A 9 -18.99 23.01 11.37
CA THR A 9 -19.28 22.71 9.96
C THR A 9 -18.71 21.34 9.60
N ALA A 10 -19.50 20.51 8.93
CA ALA A 10 -19.08 19.17 8.53
C ALA A 10 -19.49 18.87 7.07
N LEU A 11 -18.59 18.24 6.32
CA LEU A 11 -18.93 17.63 5.03
C LEU A 11 -19.51 16.23 5.26
N THR A 12 -20.77 16.03 4.89
CA THR A 12 -21.48 14.74 4.98
C THR A 12 -21.73 14.16 3.58
N PRO A 13 -22.19 12.90 3.45
CA PRO A 13 -22.60 12.34 2.15
C PRO A 13 -23.67 13.18 1.43
N ASP A 14 -24.51 13.89 2.17
CA ASP A 14 -25.56 14.77 1.62
C ASP A 14 -25.08 16.22 1.39
N GLY A 15 -23.78 16.48 1.58
CA GLY A 15 -23.16 17.80 1.45
C GLY A 15 -22.85 18.49 2.78
N TRP A 16 -22.60 19.80 2.70
CA TRP A 16 -22.20 20.63 3.84
C TRP A 16 -23.34 20.84 4.83
N ARG A 17 -23.07 20.58 6.11
CA ARG A 17 -23.99 20.84 7.23
C ARG A 17 -23.29 21.71 8.28
N ARG A 18 -24.08 22.50 9.02
CA ARG A 18 -23.63 23.33 10.14
C ARG A 18 -24.28 22.87 11.43
N ASP A 19 -23.57 23.09 12.54
CA ASP A 19 -24.06 22.83 13.89
C ASP A 19 -24.65 21.42 14.03
N VAL A 20 -23.81 20.40 13.83
CA VAL A 20 -24.20 18.99 13.91
C VAL A 20 -23.51 18.29 15.07
N VAL A 21 -24.20 17.33 15.68
CA VAL A 21 -23.63 16.40 16.65
C VAL A 21 -23.42 15.04 15.99
N VAL A 22 -22.18 14.56 16.05
CA VAL A 22 -21.79 13.22 15.64
C VAL A 22 -21.76 12.33 16.87
N TYR A 23 -22.56 11.27 16.84
CA TYR A 23 -22.59 10.24 17.88
C TYR A 23 -21.61 9.13 17.48
N ILE A 24 -20.68 8.80 18.38
CA ILE A 24 -19.68 7.77 18.16
C ILE A 24 -19.90 6.68 19.19
N ASP A 25 -20.08 5.44 18.73
CA ASP A 25 -20.15 4.27 19.59
C ASP A 25 -19.10 3.25 19.16
N HIS A 26 -18.27 2.82 20.10
CA HIS A 26 -17.16 1.87 19.86
C HIS A 26 -16.28 2.22 18.61
N GLY A 27 -16.03 3.51 18.37
CA GLY A 27 -15.22 3.98 17.24
C GLY A 27 -15.97 4.08 15.90
N VAL A 28 -17.28 3.79 15.89
CA VAL A 28 -18.14 3.86 14.71
C VAL A 28 -19.07 5.06 14.83
N ILE A 29 -19.30 5.77 13.74
CA ILE A 29 -20.32 6.83 13.67
C ILE A 29 -21.70 6.19 13.73
N ALA A 30 -22.41 6.39 14.84
CA ALA A 30 -23.75 5.87 15.09
C ALA A 30 -24.85 6.79 14.53
N GLY A 31 -24.56 8.08 14.36
CA GLY A 31 -25.51 9.04 13.80
C GLY A 31 -24.93 10.44 13.68
N ILE A 32 -25.55 11.26 12.83
CA ILE A 32 -25.25 12.68 12.65
C ILE A 32 -26.59 13.43 12.69
N GLU A 33 -26.79 14.28 13.69
CA GLU A 33 -28.04 15.02 13.88
C GLU A 33 -27.74 16.53 14.04
N PRO A 34 -28.72 17.41 13.78
CA PRO A 34 -28.58 18.82 14.17
C PRO A 34 -28.32 18.93 15.67
N ALA A 35 -27.42 19.84 16.08
CA ALA A 35 -27.02 19.97 17.47
C ALA A 35 -28.19 20.30 18.41
N ALA A 36 -29.19 21.04 17.93
CA ALA A 36 -30.44 21.34 18.63
C ALA A 36 -30.28 21.82 20.08
N GLY A 37 -29.15 22.46 20.41
CA GLY A 37 -28.82 22.92 21.76
C GLY A 37 -28.17 21.88 22.68
N ASP A 38 -27.69 20.74 22.18
CA ASP A 38 -26.91 19.77 22.96
C ASP A 38 -25.59 20.41 23.44
N THR A 39 -25.48 20.64 24.75
CA THR A 39 -24.29 21.20 25.41
C THR A 39 -23.39 20.12 26.03
N THR A 40 -23.70 18.84 25.83
CA THR A 40 -22.97 17.70 26.41
C THR A 40 -21.89 17.15 25.48
N ALA A 41 -21.90 17.57 24.21
CA ALA A 41 -20.93 17.15 23.20
C ALA A 41 -19.66 18.01 23.23
N ASP A 42 -18.51 17.38 22.98
CA ASP A 42 -17.24 18.07 22.87
C ASP A 42 -17.21 18.90 21.57
N ARG A 43 -16.99 20.21 21.69
CA ARG A 43 -17.06 21.11 20.56
C ARG A 43 -15.75 21.11 19.76
N VAL A 44 -15.86 20.88 18.47
CA VAL A 44 -14.78 21.01 17.47
C VAL A 44 -15.07 22.25 16.63
N ALA A 45 -14.19 23.25 16.74
CA ALA A 45 -14.29 24.48 15.95
C ALA A 45 -13.79 24.27 14.51
N GLY A 46 -14.35 25.04 13.57
CA GLY A 46 -13.93 25.03 12.17
C GLY A 46 -14.63 23.98 11.31
N VAL A 47 -13.91 23.49 10.29
CA VAL A 47 -14.44 22.62 9.23
C VAL A 47 -13.95 21.20 9.41
N ALA A 48 -14.88 20.27 9.62
CA ALA A 48 -14.62 18.85 9.64
C ALA A 48 -14.91 18.22 8.27
N VAL A 49 -14.00 17.37 7.81
CA VAL A 49 -14.14 16.55 6.60
C VAL A 49 -13.82 15.10 6.95
N PRO A 50 -14.32 14.11 6.18
CA PRO A 50 -13.88 12.73 6.35
C PRO A 50 -12.36 12.62 6.21
N GLY A 51 -11.74 11.80 7.07
CA GLY A 51 -10.32 11.51 6.98
C GLY A 51 -9.98 10.86 5.63
N LEU A 52 -8.81 11.21 5.08
CA LEU A 52 -8.41 10.76 3.76
C LEU A 52 -7.71 9.39 3.83
N PRO A 53 -8.07 8.40 3.01
CA PRO A 53 -7.27 7.19 2.88
C PRO A 53 -6.01 7.46 2.04
N ASN A 54 -4.85 7.04 2.54
CA ASN A 54 -3.63 6.90 1.74
C ASN A 54 -3.60 5.47 1.16
N LEU A 55 -3.94 5.35 -0.13
CA LEU A 55 -4.15 4.06 -0.79
C LEU A 55 -2.87 3.32 -1.22
N HIS A 56 -1.68 3.90 -1.01
CA HIS A 56 -0.42 3.23 -1.36
C HIS A 56 0.78 3.79 -0.59
N SER A 57 1.49 2.93 0.12
CA SER A 57 2.69 3.28 0.88
C SER A 57 3.76 2.18 0.84
N HIS A 58 5.01 2.61 0.96
CA HIS A 58 6.17 1.79 1.29
C HIS A 58 6.92 2.48 2.44
N ALA A 59 6.51 2.19 3.68
CA ALA A 59 6.88 2.98 4.87
C ALA A 59 8.39 3.19 5.02
N PHE A 60 9.20 2.15 4.78
CA PHE A 60 10.65 2.22 4.94
C PHE A 60 11.32 3.27 4.02
N GLN A 61 10.69 3.62 2.89
CA GLN A 61 11.24 4.62 1.96
C GLN A 61 11.20 6.03 2.56
N ARG A 62 10.38 6.26 3.60
CA ARG A 62 10.33 7.55 4.29
C ARG A 62 11.70 7.96 4.85
N ALA A 63 12.49 7.00 5.35
CA ALA A 63 13.80 7.29 5.91
C ALA A 63 14.87 7.69 4.87
N MET A 64 14.61 7.47 3.58
CA MET A 64 15.48 7.94 2.50
C MET A 64 14.91 9.14 1.73
N ALA A 65 13.74 9.66 2.12
CA ALA A 65 13.11 10.78 1.46
C ALA A 65 14.04 12.01 1.45
N GLY A 66 14.31 12.56 0.26
CA GLY A 66 15.21 13.69 0.06
C GLY A 66 16.71 13.34 0.00
N LEU A 67 17.10 12.08 0.23
CA LEU A 67 18.50 11.63 0.16
C LEU A 67 18.91 11.12 -1.23
N THR A 68 17.96 11.05 -2.15
CA THR A 68 18.18 10.60 -3.54
C THR A 68 18.34 11.72 -4.55
N GLU A 69 18.28 12.98 -4.12
CA GLU A 69 18.30 14.15 -4.99
C GLU A 69 19.73 14.53 -5.39
N HIS A 70 20.48 13.54 -5.87
CA HIS A 70 21.89 13.64 -6.23
C HIS A 70 22.13 13.06 -7.62
N ARG A 71 22.66 13.89 -8.51
CA ARG A 71 23.12 13.42 -9.83
C ARG A 71 24.29 12.45 -9.65
N GLY A 72 24.18 11.25 -10.22
CA GLY A 72 25.20 10.20 -10.13
C GLY A 72 26.62 10.69 -10.45
N ARG A 73 27.61 10.27 -9.63
CA ARG A 73 29.02 10.72 -9.71
C ARG A 73 29.82 10.11 -10.86
N ALA A 74 29.31 9.09 -11.55
CA ALA A 74 29.97 8.47 -12.69
C ALA A 74 29.52 9.17 -14.00
N GLY A 75 30.47 9.82 -14.68
CA GLY A 75 30.20 10.59 -15.89
C GLY A 75 29.41 9.80 -16.93
N GLY A 76 28.23 10.30 -17.30
CA GLY A 76 27.45 9.83 -18.44
C GLY A 76 26.17 9.04 -18.13
N THR A 77 25.88 8.67 -16.89
CA THR A 77 24.59 8.02 -16.57
C THR A 77 23.50 9.07 -16.33
N THR A 78 22.46 9.04 -17.17
CA THR A 78 21.23 9.80 -16.96
C THR A 78 20.51 9.24 -15.73
N ASP A 79 20.15 10.10 -14.78
CA ASP A 79 19.39 9.69 -13.60
C ASP A 79 17.98 9.26 -14.01
N SER A 80 17.47 8.19 -13.38
CA SER A 80 16.19 7.58 -13.70
C SER A 80 15.63 6.84 -12.48
N PHE A 81 14.40 6.34 -12.59
CA PHE A 81 13.81 5.43 -11.60
C PHE A 81 14.76 4.27 -11.22
N TRP A 82 15.53 3.76 -12.17
CA TRP A 82 16.39 2.59 -11.97
C TRP A 82 17.62 2.90 -11.11
N THR A 83 18.20 4.09 -11.23
CA THR A 83 19.34 4.54 -10.39
C THR A 83 18.88 4.93 -8.99
N TRP A 84 17.68 5.51 -8.84
CA TRP A 84 17.03 5.68 -7.54
C TRP A 84 16.84 4.32 -6.83
N ARG A 85 16.37 3.30 -7.57
CA ARG A 85 16.10 1.95 -7.04
C ARG A 85 17.34 1.26 -6.48
N GLU A 86 18.52 1.50 -7.06
CA GLU A 86 19.79 1.00 -6.51
C GLU A 86 20.09 1.60 -5.12
N THR A 87 19.77 2.88 -4.90
CA THR A 87 19.91 3.53 -3.59
C THR A 87 18.92 2.96 -2.58
N MET A 88 17.68 2.73 -3.01
CA MET A 88 16.66 2.06 -2.20
C MET A 88 17.10 0.65 -1.76
N TYR A 89 17.69 -0.14 -2.67
CA TYR A 89 18.22 -1.47 -2.31
C TYR A 89 19.31 -1.41 -1.25
N ARG A 90 20.27 -0.46 -1.34
CA ARG A 90 21.29 -0.30 -0.29
C ARG A 90 20.72 0.02 1.09
N PHE A 91 19.58 0.70 1.15
CA PHE A 91 18.89 1.00 2.40
C PHE A 91 18.22 -0.28 2.95
N VAL A 92 17.47 -0.97 2.10
CA VAL A 92 16.81 -2.23 2.40
C VAL A 92 17.77 -3.32 2.88
N GLU A 93 19.02 -3.35 2.43
CA GLU A 93 20.00 -4.36 2.85
C GLU A 93 20.38 -4.28 4.34
N ARG A 94 20.04 -3.21 5.03
CA ARG A 94 20.49 -2.95 6.41
C ARG A 94 19.38 -2.93 7.45
N LEU A 95 18.13 -2.74 7.02
CA LEU A 95 17.01 -2.55 7.93
C LEU A 95 16.74 -3.79 8.78
N THR A 96 16.77 -3.62 10.09
CA THR A 96 16.29 -4.59 11.07
C THR A 96 14.76 -4.45 11.28
N PRO A 97 14.11 -5.40 11.96
CA PRO A 97 12.71 -5.26 12.35
C PRO A 97 12.42 -3.99 13.17
N ASP A 98 13.30 -3.67 14.13
CA ASP A 98 13.16 -2.48 14.98
C ASP A 98 13.31 -1.19 14.18
N ASP A 99 14.23 -1.15 13.20
CA ASP A 99 14.37 0.01 12.30
C ASP A 99 13.08 0.21 11.47
N LEU A 100 12.52 -0.87 10.92
CA LEU A 100 11.30 -0.78 10.13
C LEU A 100 10.12 -0.26 10.97
N GLU A 101 9.94 -0.80 12.18
CA GLU A 101 8.86 -0.37 13.09
C GLU A 101 8.98 1.12 13.41
N ALA A 102 10.18 1.60 13.77
CA ALA A 102 10.41 3.00 14.10
C ALA A 102 10.16 3.94 12.90
N ILE A 103 10.64 3.56 11.71
CA ILE A 103 10.44 4.35 10.49
C ILE A 103 8.95 4.39 10.11
N ALA A 104 8.25 3.27 10.19
CA ALA A 104 6.84 3.19 9.88
C ALA A 104 5.99 4.01 10.86
N ALA A 105 6.27 3.91 12.17
CA ALA A 105 5.54 4.68 13.18
C ALA A 105 5.73 6.19 12.95
N PHE A 106 6.94 6.62 12.61
CA PHE A 106 7.22 8.02 12.25
C PHE A 106 6.46 8.44 10.99
N ALA A 107 6.50 7.65 9.92
CA ALA A 107 5.79 7.95 8.67
C ALA A 107 4.27 8.04 8.88
N TYR A 108 3.70 7.15 9.69
CA TYR A 108 2.26 7.12 9.96
C TYR A 108 1.80 8.26 10.85
N MET A 109 2.62 8.70 11.81
CA MET A 109 2.38 9.91 12.58
C MET A 109 2.31 11.14 11.66
N GLU A 110 3.28 11.31 10.76
CA GLU A 110 3.26 12.42 9.79
C GLU A 110 2.07 12.34 8.82
N MET A 111 1.65 11.14 8.45
CA MET A 111 0.42 10.93 7.66
C MET A 111 -0.82 11.45 8.39
N LEU A 112 -0.95 11.14 9.68
CA LEU A 112 -2.05 11.63 10.52
C LEU A 112 -2.02 13.16 10.66
N GLU A 113 -0.85 13.76 10.88
CA GLU A 113 -0.68 15.22 10.90
C GLU A 113 -1.08 15.87 9.56
N ALA A 114 -0.92 15.16 8.45
CA ALA A 114 -1.33 15.58 7.11
C ALA A 114 -2.81 15.28 6.77
N GLY A 115 -3.56 14.65 7.67
CA GLY A 115 -4.99 14.35 7.50
C GLY A 115 -5.32 12.98 6.89
N PHE A 116 -4.32 12.11 6.71
CA PHE A 116 -4.56 10.72 6.34
C PHE A 116 -4.93 9.90 7.57
N THR A 117 -6.09 9.25 7.56
CA THR A 117 -6.59 8.46 8.70
C THR A 117 -6.49 6.96 8.50
N TRP A 118 -6.12 6.53 7.29
CA TRP A 118 -5.95 5.12 6.93
C TRP A 118 -4.82 4.99 5.92
N VAL A 119 -4.00 3.94 6.01
CA VAL A 119 -2.93 3.64 5.05
C VAL A 119 -3.04 2.23 4.51
N ALA A 120 -2.88 2.07 3.20
CA ALA A 120 -2.66 0.78 2.57
C ALA A 120 -1.14 0.57 2.39
N GLU A 121 -0.55 -0.20 3.29
CA GLU A 121 0.90 -0.45 3.29
C GLU A 121 1.22 -1.62 2.36
N PHE A 122 1.81 -1.30 1.21
CA PHE A 122 2.26 -2.24 0.19
C PHE A 122 3.62 -2.79 0.59
N HIS A 123 3.59 -3.83 1.41
CA HIS A 123 4.71 -4.29 2.21
C HIS A 123 5.46 -5.46 1.54
N TYR A 124 6.65 -5.21 1.01
CA TYR A 124 7.48 -6.23 0.35
C TYR A 124 8.77 -6.60 1.08
N LEU A 125 9.03 -6.06 2.27
CA LEU A 125 10.25 -6.33 3.02
C LEU A 125 10.04 -7.45 4.03
N HIS A 126 10.30 -8.71 3.65
CA HIS A 126 9.86 -9.88 4.43
C HIS A 126 10.98 -10.56 5.23
N HIS A 127 12.17 -10.69 4.64
CA HIS A 127 13.23 -11.57 5.15
C HIS A 127 14.35 -10.83 5.87
N GLN A 128 15.25 -11.58 6.48
CA GLN A 128 16.50 -11.07 7.07
C GLN A 128 17.39 -10.39 6.02
N PRO A 129 18.37 -9.56 6.42
CA PRO A 129 19.33 -8.93 5.50
C PRO A 129 20.03 -9.87 4.51
N ASP A 130 20.22 -11.14 4.87
CA ASP A 130 20.81 -12.17 4.02
C ASP A 130 19.80 -12.91 3.12
N GLY A 131 18.51 -12.55 3.21
CA GLY A 131 17.42 -13.14 2.43
C GLY A 131 16.78 -14.39 3.06
N ARG A 132 17.27 -14.87 4.21
CA ARG A 132 16.63 -16.00 4.90
C ARG A 132 15.35 -15.55 5.63
N PRO A 133 14.31 -16.39 5.68
CA PRO A 133 13.14 -16.12 6.50
C PRO A 133 13.52 -15.91 7.97
N TYR A 134 12.75 -15.09 8.67
CA TYR A 134 12.75 -15.07 10.13
C TYR A 134 12.06 -16.33 10.68
N ASP A 135 12.29 -16.66 11.96
CA ASP A 135 11.60 -17.77 12.64
C ASP A 135 10.07 -17.56 12.61
N ASN A 136 9.64 -16.31 12.82
CA ASN A 136 8.30 -15.86 12.49
C ASN A 136 8.28 -15.29 11.06
N VAL A 137 7.64 -15.98 10.12
CA VAL A 137 7.50 -15.52 8.72
C VAL A 137 6.84 -14.14 8.62
N ALA A 138 5.97 -13.80 9.57
CA ALA A 138 5.26 -12.52 9.60
C ALA A 138 6.03 -11.40 10.33
N GLU A 139 7.27 -11.64 10.81
CA GLU A 139 8.04 -10.69 11.65
C GLU A 139 7.94 -9.24 11.15
N MET A 140 8.36 -8.98 9.90
CA MET A 140 8.36 -7.62 9.34
C MET A 140 6.95 -7.05 9.12
N SER A 141 5.97 -7.91 8.84
CA SER A 141 4.56 -7.50 8.71
C SER A 141 3.95 -7.14 10.06
N GLU A 142 4.29 -7.87 11.13
CA GLU A 142 3.87 -7.55 12.48
C GLU A 142 4.49 -6.24 12.97
N ARG A 143 5.71 -5.90 12.54
CA ARG A 143 6.30 -4.57 12.79
C ARG A 143 5.52 -3.44 12.15
N ILE A 144 4.98 -3.63 10.95
CA ILE A 144 4.08 -2.66 10.31
C ILE A 144 2.79 -2.50 11.12
N VAL A 145 2.22 -3.60 11.62
CA VAL A 145 1.00 -3.57 12.44
C VAL A 145 1.27 -2.85 13.77
N ALA A 146 2.37 -3.15 14.45
CA ALA A 146 2.77 -2.50 15.69
C ALA A 146 3.04 -0.99 15.51
N ALA A 147 3.67 -0.61 14.40
CA ALA A 147 3.87 0.79 14.04
C ALA A 147 2.55 1.54 13.81
N ALA A 148 1.58 0.91 13.13
CA ALA A 148 0.26 1.51 12.91
C ALA A 148 -0.52 1.68 14.23
N ASP A 149 -0.47 0.69 15.12
CA ASP A 149 -1.07 0.77 16.46
C ASP A 149 -0.42 1.87 17.31
N THR A 150 0.92 1.97 17.27
CA THR A 150 1.68 3.01 17.97
C THR A 150 1.30 4.42 17.49
N ALA A 151 1.14 4.61 16.18
CA ALA A 151 0.75 5.90 15.61
C ALA A 151 -0.76 6.20 15.77
N GLY A 152 -1.59 5.16 15.84
CA GLY A 152 -3.05 5.27 15.86
C GLY A 152 -3.68 5.45 14.47
N ILE A 153 -3.01 5.03 13.38
CA ILE A 153 -3.55 5.10 12.01
C ILE A 153 -4.30 3.81 11.65
N GLY A 154 -5.39 3.92 10.87
CA GLY A 154 -6.02 2.74 10.27
C GLY A 154 -5.09 2.05 9.27
N LEU A 155 -5.14 0.72 9.20
CA LEU A 155 -4.22 -0.07 8.37
C LEU A 155 -4.95 -1.08 7.48
N THR A 156 -4.66 -1.02 6.18
CA THR A 156 -4.81 -2.15 5.26
C THR A 156 -3.41 -2.67 4.96
N LEU A 157 -3.03 -3.80 5.55
CA LEU A 157 -1.77 -4.44 5.25
C LEU A 157 -1.88 -5.20 3.93
N LEU A 158 -0.92 -4.99 3.03
CA LEU A 158 -0.83 -5.67 1.74
C LEU A 158 0.52 -6.39 1.65
N PRO A 159 0.65 -7.60 2.22
CA PRO A 159 1.88 -8.36 2.08
C PRO A 159 2.08 -8.70 0.60
N VAL A 160 3.25 -8.34 0.10
CA VAL A 160 3.53 -8.39 -1.34
C VAL A 160 4.05 -9.76 -1.75
N PHE A 161 3.47 -10.30 -2.83
CA PHE A 161 3.97 -11.49 -3.49
C PHE A 161 4.98 -11.10 -4.57
N TYR A 162 6.23 -11.53 -4.39
CA TYR A 162 7.36 -11.27 -5.28
C TYR A 162 8.12 -12.58 -5.53
N ARG A 163 8.44 -12.91 -6.79
CA ARG A 163 9.09 -14.19 -7.15
C ARG A 163 10.22 -14.08 -8.17
N GLN A 164 10.21 -13.07 -9.02
CA GLN A 164 11.06 -12.97 -10.21
C GLN A 164 11.47 -11.52 -10.47
N SER A 165 12.54 -11.30 -11.23
CA SER A 165 13.09 -9.95 -11.48
C SER A 165 12.50 -9.25 -12.72
N GLY A 166 11.79 -9.99 -13.58
CA GLY A 166 11.26 -9.55 -14.85
C GLY A 166 10.31 -10.57 -15.47
N PHE A 167 9.71 -10.22 -16.61
CA PHE A 167 8.78 -11.09 -17.35
C PHE A 167 9.40 -12.46 -17.69
N LEU A 168 8.53 -13.45 -17.87
CA LEU A 168 8.91 -14.83 -18.26
C LEU A 168 9.82 -15.56 -17.26
N GLY A 169 9.70 -15.29 -15.96
CA GLY A 169 10.39 -16.09 -14.94
C GLY A 169 11.87 -15.74 -14.77
N GLN A 170 12.28 -14.51 -15.09
CA GLN A 170 13.67 -14.11 -14.91
C GLN A 170 14.11 -14.26 -13.45
N PRO A 171 15.28 -14.87 -13.18
CA PRO A 171 15.72 -15.15 -11.83
C PRO A 171 15.90 -13.83 -11.05
N PRO A 172 15.49 -13.78 -9.77
CA PRO A 172 15.71 -12.63 -8.90
C PRO A 172 17.18 -12.21 -8.82
N SER A 173 17.42 -10.91 -8.67
CA SER A 173 18.74 -10.39 -8.31
C SER A 173 19.00 -10.49 -6.81
N GLU A 174 20.27 -10.39 -6.42
CA GLU A 174 20.67 -10.38 -5.00
C GLU A 174 19.99 -9.25 -4.21
N GLY A 175 19.75 -8.09 -4.82
CA GLY A 175 19.04 -6.97 -4.18
C GLY A 175 17.56 -7.23 -3.90
N GLN A 176 16.97 -8.27 -4.50
CA GLN A 176 15.57 -8.65 -4.31
C GLN A 176 15.39 -9.75 -3.27
N ARG A 177 16.48 -10.32 -2.72
CA ARG A 177 16.47 -11.48 -1.83
C ARG A 177 15.53 -11.35 -0.63
N ARG A 178 15.30 -10.13 -0.14
CA ARG A 178 14.43 -9.88 1.02
C ARG A 178 12.93 -9.90 0.72
N PHE A 179 12.54 -10.00 -0.56
CA PHE A 179 11.15 -9.85 -1.00
C PHE A 179 10.51 -11.19 -1.39
N LEU A 180 11.33 -12.20 -1.65
CA LEU A 180 10.93 -13.38 -2.40
C LEU A 180 10.07 -14.33 -1.59
N ASN A 181 8.91 -14.73 -2.10
CA ASN A 181 8.09 -15.77 -1.49
C ASN A 181 7.76 -16.85 -2.52
N ASP A 182 7.59 -18.09 -2.08
CA ASP A 182 6.83 -19.08 -2.85
C ASP A 182 5.35 -19.02 -2.45
N ARG A 183 4.51 -19.88 -3.04
CA ARG A 183 3.08 -19.88 -2.74
C ARG A 183 2.79 -20.26 -1.29
N ASP A 184 3.55 -21.19 -0.73
CA ASP A 184 3.32 -21.70 0.62
C ASP A 184 3.75 -20.67 1.66
N SER A 185 4.91 -20.02 1.46
CA SER A 185 5.37 -18.94 2.34
C SER A 185 4.47 -17.71 2.23
N TYR A 186 3.99 -17.38 1.03
CA TYR A 186 3.02 -16.30 0.85
C TYR A 186 1.68 -16.62 1.52
N ALA A 187 1.19 -17.86 1.42
CA ALA A 187 -0.04 -18.27 2.09
C ALA A 187 0.07 -18.16 3.62
N ARG A 188 1.20 -18.55 4.22
CA ARG A 188 1.47 -18.33 5.65
C ARG A 188 1.53 -16.85 6.01
N LEU A 189 2.15 -16.01 5.17
CA LEU A 189 2.21 -14.57 5.39
C LEU A 189 0.82 -13.92 5.39
N MET A 190 -0.10 -14.41 4.57
CA MET A 190 -1.50 -13.98 4.53
C MET A 190 -2.34 -14.35 5.76
N GLU A 191 -1.76 -15.08 6.73
CA GLU A 191 -2.36 -15.36 8.04
C GLU A 191 -2.04 -14.27 9.08
N THR A 192 -1.24 -13.26 8.72
CA THR A 192 -0.91 -12.11 9.58
C THR A 192 -2.19 -11.42 10.07
N ARG A 193 -2.26 -11.16 11.38
CA ARG A 193 -3.42 -10.50 12.00
C ARG A 193 -3.24 -8.99 12.00
N VAL A 194 -4.29 -8.27 11.63
CA VAL A 194 -4.35 -6.81 11.65
C VAL A 194 -5.55 -6.37 12.50
N PRO A 195 -5.41 -6.27 13.84
CA PRO A 195 -6.52 -5.87 14.72
C PRO A 195 -7.10 -4.52 14.30
N GLY A 196 -8.43 -4.45 14.13
CA GLY A 196 -9.10 -3.22 13.69
C GLY A 196 -8.83 -2.78 12.24
N GLY A 197 -7.97 -3.51 11.51
CA GLY A 197 -7.60 -3.23 10.14
C GLY A 197 -8.02 -4.33 9.17
N THR A 198 -7.42 -4.32 7.98
CA THR A 198 -7.69 -5.28 6.90
C THR A 198 -6.40 -5.86 6.36
N ILE A 199 -6.44 -7.10 5.87
CA ILE A 199 -5.36 -7.69 5.09
C ILE A 199 -5.85 -7.94 3.66
N GLY A 200 -5.08 -7.49 2.68
CA GLY A 200 -5.32 -7.71 1.25
C GLY A 200 -4.14 -8.40 0.58
N ILE A 201 -4.26 -8.72 -0.70
CA ILE A 201 -3.18 -9.31 -1.50
C ILE A 201 -2.45 -8.24 -2.30
N ALA A 202 -1.16 -8.45 -2.55
CA ALA A 202 -0.40 -7.58 -3.42
C ALA A 202 0.61 -8.34 -4.30
N PRO A 203 0.20 -8.95 -5.42
CA PRO A 203 1.17 -9.34 -6.45
C PRO A 203 1.94 -8.08 -6.89
N HIS A 204 3.27 -8.04 -6.70
CA HIS A 204 4.03 -6.79 -6.81
C HIS A 204 3.79 -6.08 -8.16
N SER A 205 4.04 -6.79 -9.25
CA SER A 205 3.78 -6.35 -10.62
C SER A 205 3.80 -7.55 -11.57
N LEU A 206 3.35 -7.37 -12.82
CA LEU A 206 3.44 -8.41 -13.86
C LEU A 206 4.89 -8.84 -14.15
N ARG A 207 5.86 -8.00 -13.80
CA ARG A 207 7.29 -8.32 -13.87
C ARG A 207 7.73 -9.24 -12.73
N ALA A 208 7.09 -9.17 -11.57
CA ALA A 208 7.58 -9.79 -10.34
C ALA A 208 6.82 -11.07 -9.93
N VAL A 209 5.74 -11.41 -10.63
CA VAL A 209 5.03 -12.70 -10.49
C VAL A 209 4.74 -13.30 -11.86
N THR A 210 4.63 -14.63 -11.94
CA THR A 210 4.13 -15.26 -13.17
C THR A 210 2.62 -15.03 -13.32
N LEU A 211 2.07 -15.13 -14.54
CA LEU A 211 0.62 -15.06 -14.76
C LEU A 211 -0.14 -16.14 -13.98
N GLY A 212 0.44 -17.34 -13.85
CA GLY A 212 -0.14 -18.42 -13.06
C GLY A 212 -0.13 -18.14 -11.55
N ASP A 213 0.87 -17.41 -11.05
CA ASP A 213 0.92 -16.96 -9.66
C ASP A 213 -0.07 -15.83 -9.38
N LEU A 214 -0.20 -14.89 -10.32
CA LEU A 214 -1.20 -13.83 -10.29
C LEU A 214 -2.62 -14.42 -10.22
N ALA A 215 -2.95 -15.32 -11.15
CA ALA A 215 -4.25 -15.99 -11.18
C ALA A 215 -4.51 -16.82 -9.91
N TRP A 216 -3.50 -17.53 -9.41
CA TRP A 216 -3.61 -18.28 -8.17
C TRP A 216 -3.91 -17.37 -6.97
N ALA A 217 -3.19 -16.26 -6.80
CA ALA A 217 -3.41 -15.34 -5.70
C ALA A 217 -4.80 -14.67 -5.78
N ALA A 218 -5.18 -14.18 -6.97
CA ALA A 218 -6.47 -13.57 -7.22
C ALA A 218 -7.65 -14.53 -6.89
N ALA A 219 -7.53 -15.80 -7.30
CA ALA A 219 -8.55 -16.81 -7.03
C ALA A 219 -8.60 -17.21 -5.55
N THR A 220 -7.44 -17.37 -4.89
CA THR A 220 -7.34 -17.86 -3.51
C THR A 220 -7.93 -16.87 -2.50
N TRP A 221 -7.76 -15.57 -2.74
CA TRP A 221 -8.21 -14.50 -1.84
C TRP A 221 -9.24 -13.57 -2.48
N ARG A 222 -10.08 -14.11 -3.37
CA ARG A 222 -11.14 -13.34 -4.05
C ARG A 222 -12.00 -12.57 -3.04
N GLY A 223 -12.27 -11.31 -3.35
CA GLY A 223 -13.06 -10.40 -2.51
C GLY A 223 -12.27 -9.68 -1.41
N ARG A 224 -10.99 -10.02 -1.20
CA ARG A 224 -10.08 -9.17 -0.42
C ARG A 224 -9.57 -8.01 -1.29
N PRO A 225 -9.20 -6.86 -0.70
CA PRO A 225 -8.48 -5.82 -1.43
C PRO A 225 -7.26 -6.41 -2.14
N ALA A 226 -7.07 -6.05 -3.40
CA ALA A 226 -5.97 -6.53 -4.23
C ALA A 226 -5.25 -5.33 -4.86
N HIS A 227 -3.93 -5.22 -4.68
CA HIS A 227 -3.15 -4.12 -5.24
C HIS A 227 -2.05 -4.66 -6.15
N ILE A 228 -1.77 -3.97 -7.25
CA ILE A 228 -0.68 -4.33 -8.15
C ILE A 228 -0.10 -3.07 -8.79
N HIS A 229 1.23 -2.96 -8.85
CA HIS A 229 1.89 -1.96 -9.69
C HIS A 229 1.75 -2.37 -11.15
N VAL A 230 1.19 -1.50 -11.97
CA VAL A 230 0.99 -1.77 -13.40
C VAL A 230 1.15 -0.51 -14.22
N SER A 231 1.86 -0.61 -15.34
CA SER A 231 2.00 0.45 -16.36
C SER A 231 2.60 1.77 -15.82
N GLU A 232 3.50 1.67 -14.83
CA GLU A 232 4.15 2.83 -14.21
C GLU A 232 5.18 3.50 -15.15
N GLN A 233 5.97 2.71 -15.87
CA GLN A 233 7.10 3.15 -16.69
C GLN A 233 6.94 2.67 -18.14
N THR A 234 7.32 3.47 -19.13
CA THR A 234 7.28 3.07 -20.55
C THR A 234 8.07 1.80 -20.83
N ARG A 235 9.22 1.62 -20.16
CA ARG A 235 10.02 0.39 -20.28
C ARG A 235 9.23 -0.87 -19.87
N GLU A 236 8.37 -0.78 -18.86
CA GLU A 236 7.51 -1.92 -18.51
C GLU A 236 6.54 -2.26 -19.64
N VAL A 237 5.97 -1.25 -20.29
CA VAL A 237 5.09 -1.42 -21.45
C VAL A 237 5.83 -2.10 -22.60
N ASP A 238 7.02 -1.60 -22.94
CA ASP A 238 7.86 -2.16 -24.02
C ASP A 238 8.27 -3.61 -23.73
N ASP A 239 8.74 -3.88 -22.51
CA ASP A 239 9.14 -5.22 -22.07
C ASP A 239 7.92 -6.19 -22.05
N CYS A 240 6.74 -5.71 -21.68
CA CYS A 240 5.50 -6.49 -21.69
C CYS A 240 5.06 -6.83 -23.12
N LEU A 241 5.13 -5.86 -24.04
CA LEU A 241 4.86 -6.06 -25.46
C LEU A 241 5.85 -7.06 -26.07
N ALA A 242 7.13 -6.96 -25.74
CA ALA A 242 8.15 -7.89 -26.22
C ALA A 242 7.91 -9.32 -25.70
N ALA A 243 7.51 -9.48 -24.44
CA ALA A 243 7.31 -10.78 -23.80
C ALA A 243 5.97 -11.45 -24.14
N HIS A 244 4.90 -10.65 -24.28
CA HIS A 244 3.52 -11.15 -24.33
C HIS A 244 2.71 -10.61 -25.50
N ALA A 245 3.25 -9.71 -26.33
CA ALA A 245 2.54 -9.00 -27.39
C ALA A 245 1.28 -8.27 -26.90
N ARG A 246 1.22 -7.94 -25.60
CA ARG A 246 0.11 -7.28 -24.93
C ARG A 246 0.65 -6.20 -24.00
N ARG A 247 -0.13 -5.14 -23.84
CA ARG A 247 0.19 -4.05 -22.90
C ARG A 247 -0.08 -4.50 -21.46
N PRO A 248 0.54 -3.87 -20.44
CA PRO A 248 0.44 -4.35 -19.05
C PRO A 248 -0.98 -4.39 -18.50
N VAL A 249 -1.80 -3.34 -18.69
CA VAL A 249 -3.18 -3.34 -18.15
C VAL A 249 -4.01 -4.39 -18.87
N ASP A 250 -3.90 -4.41 -20.21
CA ASP A 250 -4.56 -5.42 -21.03
C ASP A 250 -4.23 -6.86 -20.61
N LEU A 251 -2.96 -7.16 -20.39
CA LEU A 251 -2.50 -8.47 -19.97
C LEU A 251 -3.05 -8.84 -18.58
N LEU A 252 -3.08 -7.87 -17.65
CA LEU A 252 -3.67 -8.06 -16.32
C LEU A 252 -5.16 -8.42 -16.42
N LEU A 253 -5.94 -7.60 -17.13
CA LEU A 253 -7.38 -7.77 -17.29
C LEU A 253 -7.76 -9.06 -18.04
N ASP A 254 -6.87 -9.56 -18.89
CA ASP A 254 -7.06 -10.84 -19.58
C ASP A 254 -6.65 -12.06 -18.72
N THR A 255 -5.88 -11.84 -17.65
CA THR A 255 -5.36 -12.91 -16.79
C THR A 255 -6.27 -13.16 -15.58
N VAL A 256 -6.87 -12.11 -15.02
CA VAL A 256 -7.72 -12.20 -13.82
C VAL A 256 -8.96 -11.33 -13.94
N ASP A 257 -10.03 -11.73 -13.26
CA ASP A 257 -11.25 -10.93 -13.11
C ASP A 257 -10.98 -9.75 -12.16
N VAL A 258 -10.58 -8.62 -12.73
CA VAL A 258 -10.41 -7.35 -12.00
C VAL A 258 -11.80 -6.75 -11.73
N ASP A 259 -12.07 -6.41 -10.48
CA ASP A 259 -13.32 -5.83 -9.99
C ASP A 259 -13.06 -4.67 -9.01
N ALA A 260 -14.10 -4.19 -8.32
CA ALA A 260 -14.01 -3.07 -7.38
C ALA A 260 -13.08 -3.29 -6.17
N HIS A 261 -12.60 -4.51 -5.93
CA HIS A 261 -11.61 -4.79 -4.90
C HIS A 261 -10.17 -4.53 -5.35
N TRP A 262 -9.95 -4.30 -6.65
CA TRP A 262 -8.62 -4.06 -7.21
C TRP A 262 -8.24 -2.58 -7.24
N CYS A 263 -7.05 -2.29 -6.76
CA CYS A 263 -6.37 -1.01 -6.95
C CYS A 263 -5.20 -1.21 -7.91
N LEU A 264 -5.31 -0.64 -9.11
CA LEU A 264 -4.24 -0.60 -10.10
C LEU A 264 -3.33 0.58 -9.79
N VAL A 265 -2.25 0.31 -9.06
CA VAL A 265 -1.33 1.36 -8.63
C VAL A 265 -0.59 1.91 -9.85
N HIS A 266 -0.58 3.23 -9.95
CA HIS A 266 -0.08 4.03 -11.08
C HIS A 266 -1.01 4.02 -12.29
N ALA A 267 -1.06 2.92 -13.04
CA ALA A 267 -1.75 2.81 -14.34
C ALA A 267 -1.43 3.99 -15.29
N THR A 268 -0.23 4.55 -15.19
CA THR A 268 0.16 5.83 -15.81
C THR A 268 0.14 5.77 -17.34
N HIS A 269 0.61 4.67 -17.90
CA HIS A 269 0.71 4.48 -19.35
C HIS A 269 -0.39 3.55 -19.86
N ALA A 270 -1.62 3.73 -19.38
CA ALA A 270 -2.80 3.11 -19.97
C ALA A 270 -3.24 3.89 -21.23
N ASP A 271 -3.52 3.19 -22.33
CA ASP A 271 -4.14 3.83 -23.50
C ASP A 271 -5.66 4.00 -23.33
N ALA A 272 -6.32 4.58 -24.34
CA ALA A 272 -7.76 4.87 -24.26
C ALA A 272 -8.63 3.61 -24.12
N ASP A 273 -8.21 2.50 -24.72
CA ASP A 273 -8.94 1.23 -24.64
C ASP A 273 -8.71 0.59 -23.27
N GLU A 274 -7.47 0.59 -22.76
CA GLU A 274 -7.14 0.14 -21.40
C GLU A 274 -7.91 0.94 -20.34
N ILE A 275 -8.01 2.27 -20.48
CA ILE A 275 -8.79 3.13 -19.58
C ILE A 275 -10.28 2.77 -19.61
N ALA A 276 -10.85 2.56 -20.81
CA ALA A 276 -12.25 2.19 -20.95
C ALA A 276 -12.57 0.81 -20.35
N ARG A 277 -11.59 -0.11 -20.33
CA ARG A 277 -11.74 -1.42 -19.67
C ARG A 277 -11.58 -1.37 -18.15
N ILE A 278 -10.88 -0.37 -17.61
CA ILE A 278 -10.74 -0.16 -16.17
C ILE A 278 -12.01 0.45 -15.56
N ALA A 279 -12.65 1.38 -16.27
CA ALA A 279 -13.79 2.18 -15.79
C ALA A 279 -15.11 1.40 -15.74
#